data_AF-A0A0B2VZK7-F1
#
_entry.id   AF-A0A0B2VZK7-F1
#
_cell.length_a   1.000
_cell.length_b   1.000
_cell.length_c   1.000
_cell.angle_alpha   90.00
_cell.angle_beta   90.00
_cell.angle_gamma   90.00
#
_symmetry.space_group_name_H-M   'P 1'
#
loop_
_entity.id
_entity.type
_entity.pdbx_description
1 polymer ?
#
loop_
_entity_poly.entity_id
_entity_poly.type
_entity_poly.pdbx_seq_one_letter_code
_entity_poly.pdbx_strand_id
1 'polypeptide(L)'
;MRLGLLIVTFAVALCESGRHIASLKGNDTYTEELLLKRLRSEQMLSQFRFVVTSDIPLSSDYGTFPRIIGEVLDKYDVREFHLSLTQGFWRTAEWGIAPQPATPSGAQLYAWFDGDPTRLVADLFFFSSSLNIQAA
;
A
#
# COMPACT_ATOMS: atom_id res chain seq x y z
N MET A 1 41.65 -13.32 11.67
CA MET A 1 40.73 -12.20 11.99
C MET A 1 40.04 -11.58 10.76
N ARG A 2 40.15 -12.15 9.54
CA ARG A 2 39.56 -11.57 8.30
C ARG A 2 38.25 -12.22 7.82
N LEU A 3 37.88 -13.38 8.39
CA LEU A 3 36.63 -14.08 8.02
C LEU A 3 35.40 -13.53 8.78
N GLY A 4 35.58 -13.11 10.03
CA GLY A 4 34.48 -12.54 10.83
C GLY A 4 33.96 -11.20 10.32
N LEU A 5 34.81 -10.39 9.68
CA LEU A 5 34.41 -9.08 9.14
C LEU A 5 33.54 -9.21 7.87
N LEU A 6 33.78 -10.25 7.05
CA LEU A 6 33.00 -10.53 5.85
C LEU A 6 31.59 -11.06 6.15
N ILE A 7 31.43 -11.81 7.25
CA ILE A 7 30.11 -12.30 7.69
C ILE A 7 29.28 -11.15 8.27
N VAL A 8 29.92 -10.21 8.99
CA VAL A 8 29.25 -9.03 9.56
C VAL A 8 28.80 -8.07 8.46
N THR A 9 29.59 -7.85 7.40
CA THR A 9 29.14 -7.03 6.26
C THR A 9 27.99 -7.68 5.48
N PHE A 10 27.96 -9.01 5.35
CA PHE A 10 26.85 -9.71 4.71
C PHE A 10 25.56 -9.70 5.56
N ALA A 11 25.68 -9.68 6.89
CA ALA A 11 24.54 -9.58 7.81
C ALA A 11 23.93 -8.17 7.87
N VAL A 12 24.72 -7.12 7.64
CA VAL A 12 24.24 -5.72 7.55
C VAL A 12 23.56 -5.44 6.18
N ALA A 13 23.77 -6.29 5.18
CA ALA A 13 23.31 -6.08 3.80
C ALA A 13 21.84 -6.48 3.51
N LEU A 14 21.05 -7.02 4.45
CA LEU A 14 19.69 -7.51 4.15
C LEU A 14 18.56 -6.59 4.64
N CYS A 15 18.83 -5.30 4.74
CA CYS A 15 17.79 -4.27 4.76
C CYS A 15 17.91 -3.46 3.47
N GLU A 16 17.51 -4.08 2.35
CA GLU A 16 17.45 -3.37 1.08
C GLU A 16 16.06 -2.72 0.98
N SER A 17 16.06 -1.40 0.99
CA SER A 17 14.88 -0.59 0.69
C SER A 17 15.08 0.05 -0.69
N GLY A 18 14.28 -0.39 -1.67
CA GLY A 18 14.22 0.24 -2.98
C GLY A 18 13.10 1.26 -2.99
N ARG A 19 13.40 2.51 -3.36
CA ARG A 19 12.40 3.54 -3.62
C ARG A 19 12.56 4.05 -5.04
N HIS A 20 11.48 4.01 -5.80
CA HIS A 20 11.43 4.54 -7.15
C HIS A 20 10.29 5.56 -7.25
N ILE A 21 10.58 6.72 -7.84
CA ILE A 21 9.65 7.84 -8.00
C ILE A 21 9.56 8.12 -9.49
N ALA A 22 8.36 7.98 -10.04
CA ALA A 22 8.06 8.35 -11.41
C ALA A 22 7.14 9.57 -11.42
N SER A 23 7.49 10.57 -12.23
CA SER A 23 6.59 11.67 -12.57
C SER A 23 5.68 11.20 -13.71
N LEU A 24 4.36 11.35 -13.54
CA LEU A 24 3.39 11.05 -14.59
C LEU A 24 3.07 12.33 -15.37
N LYS A 25 2.06 12.26 -16.25
CA LYS A 25 1.61 13.40 -17.04
C LYS A 25 1.05 14.50 -16.11
N GLY A 26 1.49 15.74 -16.32
CA GLY A 26 1.04 16.87 -15.49
C GLY A 26 1.80 16.94 -14.16
N ASN A 27 1.06 17.15 -13.05
CA ASN A 27 1.62 17.21 -11.69
C ASN A 27 1.46 15.88 -10.93
N ASP A 28 1.02 14.84 -11.63
CA ASP A 28 0.73 13.55 -11.05
C ASP A 28 2.03 12.81 -10.69
N THR A 29 2.04 12.18 -9.52
CA THR A 29 3.21 11.49 -8.98
C THR A 29 2.89 10.04 -8.65
N TYR A 30 3.81 9.15 -8.99
CA TYR A 30 3.78 7.75 -8.60
C TYR A 30 5.04 7.42 -7.82
N THR A 31 4.88 6.93 -6.61
CA THR A 31 5.98 6.45 -5.77
C THR A 31 5.75 4.99 -5.43
N GLU A 32 6.76 4.16 -5.67
CA GLU A 32 6.79 2.77 -5.26
C GLU A 32 7.98 2.51 -4.34
N GLU A 33 7.73 1.74 -3.29
CA GLU A 33 8.73 1.35 -2.31
C GLU A 33 8.60 -0.13 -1.98
N LEU A 34 9.77 -0.79 -1.96
CA LEU A 34 9.92 -2.16 -1.53
C LEU A 34 10.88 -2.20 -0.35
N LEU A 35 10.41 -2.68 0.79
CA LEU A 35 11.23 -3.00 1.95
C LEU A 35 11.35 -4.52 2.07
N LEU A 36 12.57 -5.01 1.86
CA LEU A 36 12.94 -6.39 2.16
C LEU A 36 13.75 -6.43 3.44
N LYS A 37 13.30 -7.21 4.42
CA LYS A 37 13.98 -7.36 5.71
C LYS A 37 13.95 -8.80 6.17
N ARG A 38 15.15 -9.39 6.31
CA ARG A 38 15.30 -10.70 6.93
C ARG A 38 15.01 -10.61 8.44
N LEU A 39 14.09 -11.44 8.93
CA LEU A 39 13.71 -11.51 10.34
C LEU A 39 14.61 -12.52 11.09
N ARG A 40 14.63 -12.45 12.43
CA ARG A 40 15.41 -13.38 13.27
C ARG A 40 14.92 -14.83 13.21
N SER A 41 13.69 -15.05 12.76
CA SER A 41 13.04 -16.36 12.65
C SER A 41 13.23 -17.04 11.30
N GLU A 42 14.25 -16.65 10.51
CA GLU A 42 14.48 -17.15 9.13
C GLU A 42 13.38 -16.78 8.11
N GLN A 43 12.39 -15.99 8.53
CA GLN A 43 11.35 -15.44 7.65
C GLN A 43 11.82 -14.14 6.99
N MET A 44 11.26 -13.84 5.83
CA MET A 44 11.50 -12.58 5.11
C MET A 44 10.25 -11.71 5.20
N LEU A 45 10.41 -10.48 5.70
CA LEU A 45 9.41 -9.43 5.50
C LEU A 45 9.57 -8.86 4.10
N SER A 46 8.47 -8.80 3.36
CA SER A 46 8.35 -8.04 2.12
C SER A 46 7.18 -7.07 2.27
N GLN A 47 7.47 -5.78 2.22
CA GLN A 47 6.45 -4.73 2.26
C GLN A 47 6.52 -3.93 0.96
N PHE A 48 5.40 -3.90 0.26
CA PHE A 48 5.20 -3.12 -0.95
C PHE A 48 4.32 -1.92 -0.63
N ARG A 49 4.74 -0.73 -1.04
CA ARG A 49 3.99 0.51 -0.87
C ARG A 49 3.92 1.24 -2.19
N PHE A 50 2.70 1.50 -2.63
CA PHE A 50 2.40 2.24 -3.86
C PHE A 50 1.60 3.48 -3.47
N VAL A 51 2.03 4.64 -3.94
CA VAL A 51 1.36 5.92 -3.69
C VAL A 51 1.20 6.63 -5.02
N VAL A 52 -0.05 6.93 -5.36
CA VAL A 52 -0.43 7.71 -6.54
C VAL A 52 -1.05 9.01 -6.04
N THR A 53 -0.55 10.14 -6.50
CA THR A 53 -1.13 11.46 -6.25
C THR A 53 -1.49 12.07 -7.59
N SER A 54 -2.74 12.48 -7.77
CA SER A 54 -3.22 13.09 -9.01
C SER A 54 -4.08 14.30 -8.68
N ASP A 55 -3.89 15.39 -9.43
CA ASP A 55 -4.65 16.64 -9.26
C ASP A 55 -5.89 16.70 -10.18
N ILE A 56 -6.00 15.76 -11.13
CA ILE A 56 -7.01 15.73 -12.19
C ILE A 56 -7.84 14.46 -12.01
N PRO A 57 -9.14 14.43 -12.39
CA PRO A 57 -9.91 13.19 -12.41
C PRO A 57 -9.13 12.11 -13.15
N LEU A 58 -9.03 10.91 -12.55
CA LEU A 58 -8.25 9.74 -13.02
C LEU A 58 -8.71 9.18 -14.37
N SER A 59 -9.52 9.95 -15.10
CA SER A 59 -10.00 9.76 -16.45
C SER A 59 -8.86 9.43 -17.41
N SER A 60 -8.73 8.14 -17.71
CA SER A 60 -8.06 7.49 -18.86
C SER A 60 -6.62 6.99 -18.74
N ASP A 61 -5.86 7.33 -17.70
CA ASP A 61 -4.50 6.78 -17.50
C ASP A 61 -4.47 5.73 -16.39
N TYR A 62 -4.50 4.45 -16.79
CA TYR A 62 -4.48 3.29 -15.89
C TYR A 62 -3.11 2.62 -15.83
N GLY A 63 -2.04 3.32 -16.20
CA GLY A 63 -0.68 2.78 -16.17
C GLY A 63 -0.15 2.49 -14.76
N THR A 64 -0.69 3.14 -13.73
CA THR A 64 -0.15 3.13 -12.35
C THR A 64 -0.99 2.35 -11.34
N PHE A 65 -2.26 2.07 -11.65
CA PHE A 65 -3.12 1.25 -10.82
C PHE A 65 -4.19 0.56 -11.69
N PRO A 66 -4.79 -0.56 -11.20
CA PRO A 66 -5.83 -1.27 -11.93
C PRO A 66 -7.01 -0.38 -12.32
N ARG A 67 -7.43 -0.47 -13.58
CA ARG A 67 -8.58 0.29 -14.13
C ARG A 67 -9.83 0.25 -13.26
N ILE A 68 -10.16 -0.91 -12.70
CA ILE A 68 -11.33 -1.10 -11.84
C ILE A 68 -11.33 -0.15 -10.62
N ILE A 69 -10.16 0.16 -10.08
CA ILE A 69 -10.05 1.10 -8.96
C ILE A 69 -10.39 2.51 -9.46
N GLY A 70 -9.76 2.96 -10.54
CA GLY A 70 -10.02 4.30 -11.08
C GLY A 70 -11.48 4.54 -11.46
N GLU A 71 -12.13 3.55 -12.09
CA GLU A 71 -13.55 3.66 -12.43
C GLU A 71 -14.45 3.79 -11.20
N VAL A 72 -14.12 3.09 -10.10
CA VAL A 72 -14.86 3.20 -8.84
C VAL A 72 -14.60 4.54 -8.16
N LEU A 73 -13.35 5.02 -8.15
CA LEU A 73 -12.99 6.32 -7.56
C LEU A 73 -13.69 7.48 -8.27
N ASP A 74 -13.67 7.47 -9.61
CA ASP A 74 -14.32 8.48 -10.46
C ASP A 74 -15.84 8.44 -10.33
N LYS A 75 -16.44 7.24 -10.24
CA LYS A 75 -17.90 7.09 -10.13
C LYS A 75 -18.49 7.64 -8.83
N TYR A 76 -17.76 7.53 -7.72
CA TYR A 76 -18.26 7.89 -6.39
C TYR A 76 -17.57 9.13 -5.81
N ASP A 77 -16.89 9.94 -6.64
CA ASP A 77 -16.20 11.17 -6.22
C ASP A 77 -15.29 10.96 -4.98
N VAL A 78 -14.51 9.88 -5.01
CA VAL A 78 -13.61 9.51 -3.91
C VAL A 78 -12.37 10.41 -3.95
N ARG A 79 -12.10 11.15 -2.87
CA ARG A 79 -10.92 12.01 -2.72
C ARG A 79 -9.67 11.23 -2.34
N GLU A 80 -9.78 10.29 -1.41
CA GLU A 80 -8.65 9.48 -0.94
C GLU A 80 -9.06 8.01 -0.85
N PHE A 81 -8.18 7.10 -1.26
CA PHE A 81 -8.44 5.67 -1.25
C PHE A 81 -7.22 4.91 -0.76
N HIS A 82 -7.44 4.02 0.21
CA HIS A 82 -6.40 3.18 0.79
C HIS A 82 -6.83 1.73 0.77
N LEU A 83 -5.99 0.89 0.16
CA LEU A 83 -6.10 -0.56 0.17
C LEU A 83 -4.82 -1.14 0.77
N SER A 84 -4.98 -2.01 1.75
CA SER A 84 -3.85 -2.71 2.36
C SER A 84 -4.15 -4.21 2.43
N LEU A 85 -3.23 -5.01 1.91
CA LEU A 85 -3.29 -6.47 1.90
C LEU A 85 -2.07 -7.00 2.65
N THR A 86 -2.31 -7.64 3.79
CA THR A 86 -1.26 -8.16 4.67
C THR A 86 -1.45 -9.64 4.89
N GLN A 87 -0.48 -10.45 4.50
CA GLN A 87 -0.48 -11.87 4.77
C GLN A 87 0.32 -12.18 6.05
N GLY A 88 -0.30 -12.93 6.96
CA GLY A 88 0.31 -13.32 8.23
C GLY A 88 0.12 -12.30 9.35
N PHE A 89 0.72 -12.59 10.50
CA PHE A 89 0.62 -11.77 11.71
C PHE A 89 2.00 -11.30 12.15
N TRP A 90 2.11 -10.05 12.58
CA TRP A 90 3.34 -9.52 13.11
C TRP A 90 3.58 -10.00 14.55
N ARG A 91 4.68 -10.70 14.80
CA ARG A 91 5.05 -11.21 16.12
C ARG A 91 6.01 -10.25 16.81
N THR A 92 5.47 -9.23 17.48
CA THR A 92 6.27 -8.16 18.13
C THR A 92 7.33 -8.70 19.10
N ALA A 93 7.01 -9.76 19.84
CA ALA A 93 7.94 -10.39 20.78
C ALA A 93 9.20 -10.96 20.10
N GLU A 94 9.08 -11.44 18.86
CA GLU A 94 10.17 -12.10 18.14
C GLU A 94 10.88 -11.13 17.18
N TRP A 95 10.09 -10.32 16.48
CA TRP A 95 10.54 -9.50 15.34
C TRP A 95 10.72 -8.02 15.70
N GLY A 96 10.31 -7.61 16.91
CA GLY A 96 10.39 -6.22 17.36
C GLY A 96 9.23 -5.37 16.84
N ILE A 97 9.43 -4.06 16.75
CA ILE A 97 8.39 -3.12 16.29
C ILE A 97 8.18 -3.29 14.77
N ALA A 98 6.91 -3.34 14.34
CA ALA A 98 6.56 -3.41 12.92
C ALA A 98 6.98 -2.13 12.17
N PRO A 99 7.48 -2.25 10.93
CA PRO A 99 7.69 -1.08 10.08
C PRO A 99 6.38 -0.32 9.85
N GLN A 100 6.49 1.00 9.69
CA GLN A 100 5.35 1.88 9.49
C GLN A 100 5.16 2.20 8.00
N PRO A 101 3.91 2.33 7.52
CA PRO A 101 2.66 2.13 8.25
C PRO A 101 2.39 0.64 8.52
N ALA A 102 1.92 0.33 9.73
CA ALA A 102 1.53 -1.03 10.10
C ALA A 102 0.05 -1.27 9.79
N THR A 103 -0.25 -2.33 9.05
CA THR A 103 -1.62 -2.77 8.72
C THR A 103 -1.95 -4.06 9.48
N PRO A 104 -3.20 -4.25 9.93
CA PRO A 104 -3.65 -5.55 10.44
C PRO A 104 -3.54 -6.66 9.39
N SER A 105 -3.51 -7.91 9.86
CA SER A 105 -3.58 -9.09 8.99
C SER A 105 -4.87 -9.13 8.18
N GLY A 106 -4.80 -9.59 6.94
CA GLY A 106 -5.94 -9.70 6.03
C GLY A 106 -6.01 -8.54 5.04
N ALA A 107 -7.23 -8.08 4.73
CA ALA A 107 -7.48 -6.96 3.84
C ALA A 107 -8.13 -5.82 4.62
N GLN A 108 -7.58 -4.61 4.48
CA GLN A 108 -8.17 -3.39 4.99
C GLN A 108 -8.40 -2.43 3.82
N LEU A 109 -9.57 -1.78 3.83
CA LEU A 109 -9.94 -0.77 2.86
C LEU A 109 -10.61 0.40 3.57
N TYR A 110 -10.23 1.62 3.22
CA TYR A 110 -10.94 2.84 3.61
C TYR A 110 -10.79 3.90 2.54
N ALA A 111 -11.77 4.80 2.48
CA ALA A 111 -11.82 5.87 1.51
C ALA A 111 -12.44 7.12 2.14
N TRP A 112 -11.98 8.29 1.72
CA TRP A 112 -12.62 9.57 2.00
C TRP A 112 -13.30 10.09 0.75
N PHE A 113 -14.54 10.50 0.91
CA PHE A 113 -15.40 11.02 -0.13
C PHE A 113 -15.51 12.53 0.06
N ASP A 114 -15.56 13.29 -1.03
CA ASP A 114 -15.96 14.69 -1.00
C ASP A 114 -17.43 14.81 -1.39
N GLY A 115 -18.24 15.55 -0.61
CA GLY A 115 -19.63 15.77 -1.00
C GLY A 115 -20.61 16.13 0.12
N ASP A 116 -21.88 16.24 -0.28
CA ASP A 116 -23.04 16.52 0.59
C ASP A 116 -23.33 15.31 1.49
N PRO A 117 -23.42 15.49 2.82
CA PRO A 117 -23.74 14.41 3.78
C PRO A 117 -24.93 13.53 3.41
N THR A 118 -25.92 14.09 2.70
CA THR A 118 -27.14 13.38 2.29
C THR A 118 -26.86 12.35 1.19
N ARG A 119 -25.87 12.61 0.32
CA ARG A 119 -25.47 11.71 -0.77
C ARG A 119 -24.44 10.68 -0.31
N LEU A 120 -23.57 11.07 0.64
CA LEU A 120 -22.52 10.20 1.19
C LEU A 120 -23.05 8.87 1.74
N VAL A 121 -24.25 8.86 2.35
CA VAL A 121 -24.84 7.62 2.89
C VAL A 121 -25.21 6.65 1.77
N ALA A 122 -25.76 7.16 0.66
CA ALA A 122 -26.08 6.34 -0.50
C ALA A 122 -24.81 5.88 -1.21
N ASP A 123 -23.86 6.77 -1.43
CA ASP A 123 -22.61 6.48 -2.14
C ASP A 123 -21.77 5.44 -1.39
N LEU A 124 -21.71 5.51 -0.06
CA LEU A 124 -21.05 4.50 0.77
C LEU A 124 -21.68 3.10 0.64
N PHE A 125 -23.02 3.04 0.60
CA PHE A 125 -23.74 1.78 0.43
C PHE A 125 -23.44 1.14 -0.93
N PHE A 126 -23.43 1.94 -2.00
CA PHE A 126 -23.14 1.44 -3.34
C PHE A 126 -21.65 1.13 -3.55
N PHE A 127 -20.75 1.91 -2.97
CA PHE A 127 -19.31 1.68 -3.00
C PHE A 127 -18.96 0.33 -2.37
N SER A 128 -19.43 0.07 -1.14
CA SER A 128 -19.20 -1.21 -0.45
C SER A 128 -19.75 -2.40 -1.24
N SER A 129 -20.94 -2.26 -1.84
CA SER A 129 -21.54 -3.28 -2.69
C SER A 129 -20.75 -3.54 -3.98
N SER A 130 -20.10 -2.51 -4.54
CA SER A 130 -19.35 -2.61 -5.80
C SER A 130 -18.02 -3.36 -5.65
N LEU A 131 -17.48 -3.40 -4.43
CA LEU A 131 -16.16 -3.96 -4.16
C LEU A 131 -16.14 -5.47 -3.93
N ASN A 132 -17.28 -6.08 -3.59
CA ASN A 132 -17.45 -7.53 -3.35
C ASN A 132 -16.26 -8.20 -2.59
N ILE A 133 -15.69 -7.51 -1.60
CA ILE A 133 -14.62 -8.07 -0.77
C ILE A 133 -15.29 -8.94 0.27
N GLN A 134 -15.39 -10.24 -0.01
CA GLN A 134 -15.76 -11.23 0.99
C GLN A 134 -14.55 -11.43 1.91
N ALA A 135 -14.67 -11.00 3.17
CA ALA A 135 -13.73 -11.37 4.21
C ALA A 135 -13.74 -12.91 4.32
N ALA A 136 -12.59 -13.53 4.06
CA ALA A 136 -12.38 -14.96 4.22
C ALA A 136 -12.32 -15.36 5.70
#